data_AF-A0A9W8M1P7-F1
#
_entry.id   AF-A0A9W8M1P7-F1
#
_cell.length_a   1.000
_cell.length_b   1.000
_cell.length_c   1.000
_cell.angle_alpha   90.00
_cell.angle_beta   90.00
_cell.angle_gamma   90.00
#
_symmetry.space_group_name_H-M   'P 1'
#
loop_
_entity.id
_entity.type
_entity.pdbx_description
1 polymer ?
#
loop_
_entity_poly.entity_id
_entity_poly.type
_entity_poly.pdbx_seq_one_letter_code
_entity_poly.pdbx_strand_id
1 'polypeptide(L)'
;MKCFGAAILGAAYVCIASENNGRIIVFGDDLGDTGNLQKATNDSAIGYSEGRLTNGPTFAEYMATALERQLKSYAYANSTLDSQWTPSAVDGFEVPALDEQVIEFTENERDWIRRKTGIRNSLAVVSAATTDLIKRSDQLLFQQEPDRHAFAQKLVDGVFSQVKALDKLRFEGIAVTNIPALYIMPRWRLLASVDVLRTFIGYTNRLFRQSLIEYEEALKDTKLWLLDVESFLLVTANSTFSKSIGAKNTTCSCITEQGSCTDPADFIFYDDMHMDVRLNHLLGLAAANLVNGGDIQYNATYFHKLAKDYEIGVLYHTTATTTQSADATYTGTDMQPISASTTTAADPLLTSTQTAAANCSLTAMCTAVSAGPATPSAWGTLHQISGSFMPKRPTIMLLSLLLVPALI
;
A
#
# COMPACT_ATOMS: atom_id res chain seq x y z
N MET A 1 -8.50 -2.94 -30.04
CA MET A 1 -8.36 -4.37 -30.41
C MET A 1 -8.62 -4.54 -31.91
N LYS A 2 -7.59 -4.77 -32.75
CA LYS A 2 -7.79 -5.11 -34.17
C LYS A 2 -7.19 -6.49 -34.42
N CYS A 3 -8.03 -7.52 -34.35
CA CYS A 3 -7.70 -8.84 -34.87
C CYS A 3 -7.78 -8.76 -36.40
N PHE A 4 -6.65 -8.76 -37.09
CA PHE A 4 -6.63 -9.05 -38.52
C PHE A 4 -6.70 -10.56 -38.70
N GLY A 5 -7.87 -11.07 -39.08
CA GLY A 5 -8.08 -12.47 -39.43
C GLY A 5 -8.26 -12.63 -40.93
N ALA A 6 -7.23 -13.13 -41.62
CA ALA A 6 -7.45 -13.91 -42.83
C ALA A 6 -7.88 -15.30 -42.37
N ALA A 7 -9.08 -15.72 -42.75
CA ALA A 7 -9.64 -17.01 -42.38
C ALA A 7 -8.96 -18.13 -43.17
N ILE A 8 -8.13 -18.94 -42.51
CA ILE A 8 -7.82 -20.31 -42.94
C ILE A 8 -7.90 -21.22 -41.71
N LEU A 9 -8.64 -22.31 -41.88
CA LEU A 9 -9.03 -23.28 -40.86
C LEU A 9 -7.84 -23.77 -39.99
N GLY A 10 -8.05 -23.78 -38.66
CA GLY A 10 -7.43 -24.77 -37.77
C GLY A 10 -6.30 -24.33 -36.83
N ALA A 11 -6.00 -23.05 -36.67
CA ALA A 11 -5.03 -22.60 -35.66
C ALA A 11 -5.75 -22.20 -34.36
N ALA A 12 -5.34 -22.77 -33.22
CA ALA A 12 -5.71 -22.29 -31.90
C ALA A 12 -5.35 -20.80 -31.80
N TYR A 13 -6.34 -19.96 -31.46
CA TYR A 13 -6.11 -18.55 -31.19
C TYR A 13 -5.36 -18.44 -29.85
N VAL A 14 -4.03 -18.43 -29.90
CA VAL A 14 -3.25 -17.85 -28.82
C VAL A 14 -3.41 -16.34 -28.97
N CYS A 15 -4.29 -15.74 -28.17
CA CYS A 15 -4.25 -14.31 -27.93
C CYS A 15 -2.93 -14.02 -27.22
N ILE A 16 -1.88 -13.74 -27.99
CA ILE A 16 -0.69 -13.09 -27.45
C ILE A 16 -1.18 -11.73 -26.96
N ALA A 17 -1.33 -11.59 -25.63
CA ALA A 17 -1.46 -10.28 -25.01
C ALA A 17 -0.31 -9.44 -25.57
N SER A 18 -0.65 -8.40 -26.33
CA SER A 18 0.33 -7.66 -27.10
C SER A 18 1.35 -7.08 -26.14
N GLU A 19 2.63 -7.41 -26.31
CA GLU A 19 3.75 -6.73 -25.64
C GLU A 19 3.72 -5.19 -25.87
N ASN A 20 2.85 -4.68 -26.77
CA ASN A 20 2.72 -3.25 -27.05
C ASN A 20 2.06 -2.42 -25.93
N ASN A 21 1.23 -2.98 -25.05
CA ASN A 21 0.56 -2.18 -24.01
C ASN A 21 1.46 -1.92 -22.77
N GLY A 22 2.66 -2.52 -22.74
CA GLY A 22 3.58 -2.44 -21.60
C GLY A 22 3.05 -3.12 -20.32
N ARG A 23 3.84 -3.03 -19.25
CA ARG A 23 3.54 -3.59 -17.92
C ARG A 23 3.42 -2.49 -16.88
N ILE A 24 2.84 -2.80 -15.74
CA ILE A 24 2.98 -2.04 -14.50
C ILE A 24 3.96 -2.80 -13.62
N ILE A 25 5.06 -2.15 -13.25
CA ILE A 25 6.06 -2.70 -12.33
C ILE A 25 5.97 -1.94 -11.01
N VAL A 26 5.68 -2.65 -9.92
CA VAL A 26 5.50 -2.03 -8.59
C VAL A 26 6.71 -2.33 -7.74
N PHE A 27 7.22 -1.32 -7.06
CA PHE A 27 8.27 -1.40 -6.05
C PHE A 27 7.73 -0.78 -4.78
N GLY A 28 8.03 -1.37 -3.63
CA GLY A 28 7.57 -0.79 -2.38
C GLY A 28 7.29 -1.72 -1.22
N ASP A 29 6.36 -1.24 -0.41
CA ASP A 29 5.92 -1.78 0.86
C ASP A 29 4.51 -2.42 0.77
N ASP A 30 3.82 -2.45 1.91
CA ASP A 30 2.50 -3.04 2.15
C ASP A 30 1.45 -2.64 1.09
N LEU A 31 1.49 -1.40 0.63
CA LEU A 31 0.50 -0.87 -0.31
C LEU A 31 0.65 -1.48 -1.71
N GLY A 32 1.86 -1.94 -2.07
CA GLY A 32 2.17 -2.55 -3.36
C GLY A 32 2.32 -4.07 -3.33
N ASP A 33 2.40 -4.70 -2.16
CA ASP A 33 2.65 -6.14 -2.03
C ASP A 33 1.42 -6.97 -2.47
N THR A 34 1.63 -7.84 -3.46
CA THR A 34 0.64 -8.80 -3.97
C THR A 34 0.84 -10.22 -3.40
N GLY A 35 1.35 -10.33 -2.18
CA GLY A 35 1.65 -11.59 -1.48
C GLY A 35 3.08 -12.12 -1.69
N ASN A 36 4.02 -11.26 -2.10
CA ASN A 36 5.44 -11.57 -2.23
C ASN A 36 6.07 -11.92 -0.88
N LEU A 37 5.77 -11.17 0.20
CA LEU A 37 6.29 -11.50 1.53
C LEU A 37 5.81 -12.89 1.99
N GLN A 38 4.51 -13.16 1.87
CA GLN A 38 3.91 -14.45 2.20
C GLN A 38 4.61 -15.62 1.49
N LYS A 39 4.88 -15.46 0.19
CA LYS A 39 5.54 -16.48 -0.63
C LYS A 39 7.00 -16.66 -0.23
N ALA A 40 7.71 -15.57 0.06
CA ALA A 40 9.13 -15.61 0.39
C ALA A 40 9.41 -16.26 1.76
N THR A 41 8.54 -16.03 2.74
CA THR A 41 8.63 -16.68 4.06
C THR A 41 8.05 -18.09 4.08
N ASN A 42 7.24 -18.45 3.07
CA ASN A 42 6.44 -19.67 3.08
C ASN A 42 5.54 -19.77 4.33
N ASP A 43 5.04 -18.64 4.81
CA ASP A 43 4.08 -18.57 5.91
C ASP A 43 2.71 -18.11 5.40
N SER A 44 1.74 -19.02 5.33
CA SER A 44 0.38 -18.68 4.91
C SER A 44 -0.35 -17.75 5.87
N ALA A 45 0.16 -17.54 7.08
CA ALA A 45 -0.43 -16.60 8.02
C ALA A 45 -0.18 -15.14 7.60
N ILE A 46 0.86 -14.86 6.78
CA ILE A 46 1.18 -13.49 6.32
C ILE A 46 0.03 -12.92 5.51
N GLY A 47 -0.38 -11.71 5.87
CA GLY A 47 -1.44 -10.98 5.18
C GLY A 47 -2.82 -11.59 5.41
N TYR A 48 -3.76 -11.24 4.54
CA TYR A 48 -5.17 -11.59 4.73
C TYR A 48 -5.77 -12.24 3.48
N SER A 49 -5.80 -11.51 2.36
CA SER A 49 -6.30 -12.04 1.09
C SER A 49 -5.11 -12.46 0.25
N GLU A 50 -4.79 -13.76 0.20
CA GLU A 50 -3.66 -14.27 -0.59
C GLU A 50 -2.34 -13.50 -0.37
N GLY A 51 -2.02 -13.20 0.90
CA GLY A 51 -0.81 -12.48 1.27
C GLY A 51 -0.88 -10.96 1.17
N ARG A 52 -1.96 -10.36 0.67
CA ARG A 52 -2.15 -8.89 0.69
C ARG A 52 -2.48 -8.41 2.10
N LEU A 53 -2.01 -7.21 2.46
CA LEU A 53 -2.36 -6.52 3.71
C LEU A 53 -3.68 -5.75 3.60
N THR A 54 -4.67 -6.34 2.94
CA THR A 54 -6.05 -5.85 2.87
C THR A 54 -6.99 -7.03 2.58
N ASN A 55 -8.30 -6.81 2.59
CA ASN A 55 -9.32 -7.84 2.34
C ASN A 55 -9.64 -8.08 0.87
N GLY A 56 -8.67 -7.85 -0.02
CA GLY A 56 -8.81 -8.05 -1.45
C GLY A 56 -7.57 -7.61 -2.23
N PRO A 57 -7.71 -7.33 -3.54
CA PRO A 57 -6.62 -6.81 -4.37
C PRO A 57 -6.10 -5.46 -3.88
N THR A 58 -4.80 -5.20 -4.12
CA THR A 58 -4.19 -3.89 -3.84
C THR A 58 -4.58 -2.85 -4.88
N PHE A 59 -4.31 -1.56 -4.60
CA PHE A 59 -4.56 -0.50 -5.58
C PHE A 59 -3.82 -0.72 -6.91
N ALA A 60 -2.64 -1.35 -6.90
CA ALA A 60 -1.87 -1.60 -8.10
C ALA A 60 -2.51 -2.70 -8.97
N GLU A 61 -3.17 -3.68 -8.36
CA GLU A 61 -3.97 -4.70 -9.08
C GLU A 61 -5.19 -4.08 -9.76
N TYR A 62 -5.88 -3.15 -9.08
CA TYR A 62 -6.97 -2.39 -9.69
C TYR A 62 -6.48 -1.44 -10.78
N MET A 63 -5.34 -0.78 -10.58
CA MET A 63 -4.72 0.07 -11.60
C MET A 63 -4.37 -0.74 -12.86
N ALA A 64 -3.79 -1.93 -12.70
CA ALA A 64 -3.47 -2.83 -13.81
C ALA A 64 -4.71 -3.28 -14.56
N THR A 65 -5.76 -3.63 -13.83
CA THR A 65 -7.05 -4.02 -14.40
C THR A 65 -7.65 -2.86 -15.21
N ALA A 66 -7.69 -1.65 -14.64
CA ALA A 66 -8.24 -0.46 -15.29
C ALA A 66 -7.47 -0.01 -16.54
N LEU A 67 -6.16 -0.28 -16.59
CA LEU A 67 -5.30 0.04 -17.74
C LEU A 67 -5.18 -1.09 -18.75
N GLU A 68 -5.78 -2.26 -18.48
CA GLU A 68 -5.60 -3.49 -19.27
C GLU A 68 -4.12 -3.84 -19.48
N ARG A 69 -3.30 -3.70 -18.42
CA ARG A 69 -1.86 -3.97 -18.42
C ARG A 69 -1.52 -5.13 -17.50
N GLN A 70 -0.48 -5.88 -17.85
CA GLN A 70 0.08 -6.89 -16.94
C GLN A 70 0.72 -6.22 -15.73
N LEU A 71 0.52 -6.79 -14.54
CA LEU A 71 1.17 -6.36 -13.31
C LEU A 71 2.31 -7.30 -12.94
N LYS A 72 3.44 -6.73 -12.51
CA LYS A 72 4.48 -7.46 -11.79
C LYS A 72 4.88 -6.63 -10.57
N SER A 73 4.56 -7.12 -9.37
CA SER A 73 5.01 -6.48 -8.14
C SER A 73 6.34 -7.09 -7.68
N TYR A 74 7.30 -6.21 -7.38
CA TYR A 74 8.51 -6.46 -6.61
C TYR A 74 8.39 -5.91 -5.19
N ALA A 75 7.26 -5.28 -4.84
CA ALA A 75 7.02 -4.79 -3.49
C ALA A 75 6.92 -5.96 -2.51
N TYR A 76 7.46 -5.75 -1.31
CA TYR A 76 7.32 -6.66 -0.18
C TYR A 76 6.73 -5.90 0.98
N ALA A 77 5.72 -6.49 1.64
CA ALA A 77 5.22 -5.97 2.89
C ALA A 77 6.37 -5.80 3.89
N ASN A 78 6.33 -4.73 4.68
CA ASN A 78 7.36 -4.33 5.62
C ASN A 78 8.71 -3.97 4.97
N SER A 79 8.75 -3.67 3.66
CA SER A 79 9.95 -3.15 2.98
C SER A 79 10.29 -1.75 3.46
N THR A 80 11.57 -1.50 3.72
CA THR A 80 12.14 -0.18 4.00
C THR A 80 12.82 0.40 2.76
N LEU A 81 13.36 1.62 2.87
CA LEU A 81 14.09 2.27 1.77
C LEU A 81 15.48 1.69 1.51
N ASP A 82 16.17 1.31 2.59
CA ASP A 82 17.56 0.84 2.60
C ASP A 82 17.75 -0.05 3.83
N SER A 83 18.14 -1.31 3.61
CA SER A 83 18.32 -2.32 4.65
C SER A 83 19.47 -1.98 5.61
N GLN A 84 20.47 -1.21 5.18
CA GLN A 84 21.57 -0.73 6.03
C GLN A 84 21.14 0.41 6.96
N TRP A 85 20.19 1.23 6.52
CA TRP A 85 19.67 2.31 7.34
C TRP A 85 18.57 1.85 8.30
N THR A 86 17.58 1.13 7.78
CA THR A 86 16.46 0.59 8.54
C THR A 86 16.29 -0.89 8.20
N PRO A 87 16.92 -1.80 8.97
CA PRO A 87 16.76 -3.23 8.75
C PRO A 87 15.31 -3.67 8.93
N SER A 88 14.88 -4.62 8.09
CA SER A 88 13.57 -5.23 8.19
C SER A 88 13.65 -6.74 8.01
N ALA A 89 13.02 -7.47 8.94
CA ALA A 89 12.92 -8.91 8.86
C ALA A 89 11.55 -9.36 9.39
N VAL A 90 11.00 -10.40 8.79
CA VAL A 90 9.76 -11.06 9.23
C VAL A 90 9.98 -12.56 9.21
N ASP A 91 9.70 -13.24 10.32
CA ASP A 91 9.90 -14.69 10.48
C ASP A 91 11.30 -15.19 10.06
N GLY A 92 12.32 -14.37 10.35
CA GLY A 92 13.72 -14.67 10.02
C GLY A 92 14.09 -14.45 8.55
N PHE A 93 13.15 -14.05 7.71
CA PHE A 93 13.41 -13.59 6.34
C PHE A 93 13.75 -12.10 6.35
N GLU A 94 14.92 -11.75 5.80
CA GLU A 94 15.29 -10.35 5.56
C GLU A 94 14.45 -9.81 4.40
N VAL A 95 13.63 -8.79 4.69
CA VAL A 95 12.72 -8.23 3.69
C VAL A 95 13.52 -7.32 2.75
N PRO A 96 13.48 -7.56 1.41
CA PRO A 96 14.18 -6.72 0.46
C PRO A 96 13.74 -5.26 0.56
N ALA A 97 14.70 -4.37 0.80
CA ALA A 97 14.48 -2.92 0.79
C ALA A 97 14.25 -2.40 -0.64
N LEU A 98 13.78 -1.16 -0.77
CA LEU A 98 13.39 -0.59 -2.06
C LEU A 98 14.53 -0.62 -3.09
N ASP A 99 15.75 -0.31 -2.67
CA ASP A 99 16.94 -0.35 -3.53
C ASP A 99 17.26 -1.78 -3.99
N GLU A 100 17.14 -2.76 -3.10
CA GLU A 100 17.31 -4.19 -3.40
C GLU A 100 16.22 -4.70 -4.35
N GLN A 101 14.97 -4.23 -4.23
CA GLN A 101 13.89 -4.56 -5.17
C GLN A 101 14.15 -4.01 -6.57
N VAL A 102 14.69 -2.79 -6.68
CA VAL A 102 15.10 -2.21 -7.97
C VAL A 102 16.25 -3.01 -8.58
N ILE A 103 17.22 -3.44 -7.77
CA ILE A 103 18.29 -4.33 -8.21
C ILE A 103 17.69 -5.65 -8.72
N GLU A 104 16.87 -6.33 -7.91
CA GLU A 104 16.22 -7.60 -8.27
C GLU A 104 15.49 -7.50 -9.61
N PHE A 105 14.71 -6.43 -9.81
CA PHE A 105 14.05 -6.17 -11.09
C PHE A 105 15.05 -6.02 -12.24
N THR A 106 16.08 -5.19 -12.08
CA THR A 106 17.07 -4.98 -13.14
C THR A 106 17.83 -6.25 -13.48
N GLU A 107 17.95 -7.20 -12.56
CA GLU A 107 18.59 -8.50 -12.77
C GLU A 107 17.66 -9.53 -13.40
N ASN A 108 16.44 -9.65 -12.90
CA ASN A 108 15.47 -10.63 -13.36
C ASN A 108 14.88 -10.27 -14.74
N GLU A 109 14.82 -8.98 -15.08
CA GLU A 109 14.25 -8.48 -16.33
C GLU A 109 15.32 -7.96 -17.31
N ARG A 110 16.61 -8.35 -17.14
CA ARG A 110 17.75 -7.88 -17.96
C ARG A 110 17.49 -7.92 -19.46
N ASP A 111 16.98 -9.04 -19.96
CA ASP A 111 16.75 -9.22 -21.39
C ASP A 111 15.59 -8.37 -21.91
N TRP A 112 14.57 -8.13 -21.08
CA TRP A 112 13.44 -7.27 -21.40
C TRP A 112 13.88 -5.80 -21.45
N ILE A 113 14.64 -5.36 -20.44
CA ILE A 113 15.24 -4.03 -20.36
C ILE A 113 16.18 -3.78 -21.55
N ARG A 114 17.07 -4.73 -21.88
CA ARG A 114 18.05 -4.60 -22.96
C ARG A 114 17.38 -4.43 -24.33
N ARG A 115 16.27 -5.11 -24.56
CA ARG A 115 15.51 -5.02 -25.82
C ARG A 115 14.83 -3.66 -26.00
N LYS A 116 14.57 -2.91 -24.92
CA LYS A 116 13.94 -1.58 -24.91
C LYS A 116 12.55 -1.50 -25.57
N THR A 117 11.97 -2.62 -26.00
CA THR A 117 10.70 -2.65 -26.71
C THR A 117 9.50 -2.53 -25.78
N GLY A 118 9.55 -3.16 -24.59
CA GLY A 118 8.42 -3.14 -23.65
C GLY A 118 8.52 -2.10 -22.54
N ILE A 119 9.73 -1.79 -22.06
CA ILE A 119 9.91 -0.91 -20.88
C ILE A 119 9.45 0.54 -21.14
N ARG A 120 9.62 1.04 -22.37
CA ARG A 120 9.22 2.39 -22.78
C ARG A 120 7.71 2.62 -22.82
N ASN A 121 6.93 1.55 -22.84
CA ASN A 121 5.47 1.59 -22.75
C ASN A 121 5.01 1.13 -21.36
N SER A 122 5.92 0.90 -20.42
CA SER A 122 5.61 0.39 -19.09
C SER A 122 5.61 1.51 -18.05
N LEU A 123 4.84 1.33 -17.00
CA LEU A 123 4.80 2.24 -15.86
C LEU A 123 5.55 1.62 -14.69
N ALA A 124 6.29 2.43 -13.95
CA ALA A 124 6.76 2.06 -12.62
C ALA A 124 5.88 2.71 -11.55
N VAL A 125 5.63 2.00 -10.46
CA VAL A 125 4.94 2.52 -9.28
C VAL A 125 5.88 2.33 -8.09
N VAL A 126 6.12 3.39 -7.32
CA VAL A 126 7.00 3.38 -6.15
C VAL A 126 6.19 3.80 -4.91
N SER A 127 6.00 2.88 -3.98
CA SER A 127 5.38 3.13 -2.67
C SER A 127 6.32 2.72 -1.55
N ALA A 128 6.95 3.69 -0.87
CA ALA A 128 7.93 3.37 0.15
C ALA A 128 8.02 4.46 1.22
N ALA A 129 8.99 4.33 2.12
CA ALA A 129 9.29 5.23 3.23
C ALA A 129 8.30 5.16 4.42
N THR A 130 7.09 4.63 4.23
CA THR A 130 6.12 4.47 5.31
C THR A 130 6.64 3.52 6.38
N THR A 131 7.21 2.37 5.98
CA THR A 131 7.79 1.40 6.91
C THR A 131 8.93 1.99 7.74
N ASP A 132 9.83 2.78 7.13
CA ASP A 132 10.91 3.47 7.85
C ASP A 132 10.36 4.41 8.93
N LEU A 133 9.32 5.18 8.59
CA LEU A 133 8.61 6.03 9.54
C LEU A 133 7.98 5.22 10.68
N ILE A 134 7.33 4.10 10.37
CA ILE A 134 6.69 3.22 11.37
C ILE A 134 7.75 2.63 12.31
N LYS A 135 8.82 2.04 11.78
CA LYS A 135 9.88 1.42 12.58
C LYS A 135 10.62 2.42 13.46
N ARG A 136 10.68 3.68 13.05
CA ARG A 136 11.31 4.77 13.81
C ARG A 136 10.29 5.68 14.52
N SER A 137 9.01 5.29 14.55
CA SER A 137 7.97 6.15 15.13
C SER A 137 8.18 6.39 16.61
N ASP A 138 8.71 5.41 17.35
CA ASP A 138 8.99 5.58 18.78
C ASP A 138 10.06 6.65 19.04
N GLN A 139 11.07 6.73 18.17
CA GLN A 139 12.09 7.78 18.23
C GLN A 139 11.49 9.16 17.94
N LEU A 140 10.65 9.22 16.90
CA LEU A 140 9.94 10.44 16.51
C LEU A 140 8.99 10.95 17.62
N LEU A 141 8.18 10.04 18.18
CA LEU A 141 7.05 10.35 19.06
C LEU A 141 7.44 10.48 20.53
N PHE A 142 8.43 9.70 20.99
CA PHE A 142 8.71 9.57 22.44
C PHE A 142 10.16 9.86 22.82
N GLN A 143 11.14 9.59 21.96
CA GLN A 143 12.57 9.70 22.31
C GLN A 143 13.28 10.93 21.72
N GLN A 144 12.51 11.92 21.26
CA GLN A 144 12.99 13.15 20.61
C GLN A 144 14.03 12.86 19.51
N GLU A 145 13.56 12.39 18.35
CA GLU A 145 14.38 12.32 17.13
C GLU A 145 15.24 13.60 17.00
N PRO A 146 16.59 13.49 17.09
CA PRO A 146 17.46 14.63 17.32
C PRO A 146 17.45 15.61 16.14
N ASP A 147 17.13 15.12 14.95
CA ASP A 147 16.89 15.95 13.78
C ASP A 147 15.74 15.39 12.91
N ARG A 148 14.51 15.84 13.23
CA ARG A 148 13.31 15.52 12.46
C ARG A 148 13.38 16.02 11.01
N HIS A 149 14.12 17.09 10.74
CA HIS A 149 14.27 17.61 9.39
C HIS A 149 15.15 16.70 8.56
N ALA A 150 16.32 16.30 9.09
CA ALA A 150 17.20 15.34 8.43
C ALA A 150 16.50 13.97 8.24
N PHE A 151 15.69 13.52 9.20
CA PHE A 151 14.93 12.30 9.04
C PHE A 151 13.91 12.40 7.89
N ALA A 152 13.11 13.46 7.85
CA ALA A 152 12.16 13.69 6.76
C ALA A 152 12.85 13.80 5.40
N GLN A 153 13.99 14.50 5.32
CA GLN A 153 14.77 14.62 4.09
C GLN A 153 15.28 13.24 3.63
N LYS A 154 15.79 12.42 4.55
CA LYS A 154 16.29 11.09 4.22
C LYS A 154 15.21 10.15 3.68
N LEU A 155 13.97 10.26 4.19
CA LEU A 155 12.83 9.51 3.64
C LEU A 155 12.56 9.89 2.17
N VAL A 156 12.56 11.18 1.87
CA VAL A 156 12.32 11.70 0.51
C VAL A 156 13.48 11.36 -0.43
N ASP A 157 14.71 11.59 0.00
CA ASP A 157 15.92 11.30 -0.78
C ASP A 157 16.01 9.81 -1.12
N GLY A 158 15.66 8.93 -0.19
CA GLY A 158 15.61 7.49 -0.41
C GLY A 158 14.71 7.12 -1.59
N VAL A 159 13.47 7.63 -1.61
CA VAL A 159 12.53 7.37 -2.71
C VAL A 159 13.05 7.95 -4.03
N PHE A 160 13.44 9.22 -4.05
CA PHE A 160 13.85 9.89 -5.29
C PHE A 160 15.19 9.38 -5.84
N SER A 161 16.06 8.80 -5.01
CA SER A 161 17.24 8.08 -5.47
C SER A 161 16.86 6.89 -6.38
N GLN A 162 15.78 6.18 -6.06
CA GLN A 162 15.28 5.06 -6.84
C GLN A 162 14.49 5.52 -8.06
N VAL A 163 13.74 6.63 -7.97
CA VAL A 163 13.16 7.29 -9.16
C VAL A 163 14.26 7.61 -10.19
N LYS A 164 15.41 8.14 -9.75
CA LYS A 164 16.56 8.40 -10.62
C LYS A 164 17.17 7.13 -11.21
N ALA A 165 17.17 6.03 -10.47
CA ALA A 165 17.66 4.75 -10.97
C ALA A 165 16.72 4.21 -12.07
N LEU A 166 15.41 4.27 -11.84
CA LEU A 166 14.38 3.82 -12.77
C LEU A 166 14.27 4.69 -14.02
N ASP A 167 14.49 6.01 -13.93
CA ASP A 167 14.53 6.90 -15.10
C ASP A 167 15.58 6.46 -16.14
N LYS A 168 16.73 5.96 -15.70
CA LYS A 168 17.78 5.46 -16.61
C LYS A 168 17.28 4.31 -17.50
N LEU A 169 16.24 3.60 -17.05
CA LEU A 169 15.61 2.49 -17.77
C LEU A 169 14.54 2.97 -18.76
N ARG A 170 14.12 4.25 -18.67
CA ARG A 170 13.18 4.94 -19.56
C ARG A 170 11.80 4.27 -19.61
N PHE A 171 11.18 4.13 -18.44
CA PHE A 171 9.76 3.83 -18.34
C PHE A 171 8.93 4.91 -19.06
N GLU A 172 7.70 4.57 -19.48
CA GLU A 172 6.72 5.55 -19.97
C GLU A 172 6.49 6.66 -18.93
N GLY A 173 6.44 6.24 -17.67
CA GLY A 173 6.51 7.12 -16.53
C GLY A 173 6.53 6.38 -15.21
N ILE A 174 6.71 7.14 -14.15
CA ILE A 174 6.89 6.68 -12.78
C ILE A 174 5.84 7.38 -11.92
N ALA A 175 4.99 6.61 -11.24
CA ALA A 175 4.10 7.13 -10.21
C ALA A 175 4.72 6.86 -8.84
N VAL A 176 4.79 7.89 -8.00
CA VAL A 176 5.34 7.82 -6.65
C VAL A 176 4.22 8.14 -5.66
N THR A 177 4.13 7.41 -4.55
CA THR A 177 3.26 7.79 -3.43
C THR A 177 4.00 8.66 -2.42
N ASN A 178 3.29 9.57 -1.77
CA ASN A 178 3.78 10.20 -0.53
C ASN A 178 3.38 9.37 0.69
N ILE A 179 3.77 9.84 1.88
CA ILE A 179 3.43 9.16 3.14
C ILE A 179 1.92 9.29 3.39
N PRO A 180 1.20 8.19 3.65
CA PRO A 180 -0.22 8.24 3.99
C PRO A 180 -0.48 9.02 5.29
N ALA A 181 -1.73 9.43 5.50
CA ALA A 181 -2.17 10.14 6.71
C ALA A 181 -2.21 9.22 7.95
N LEU A 182 -1.06 8.71 8.43
CA LEU A 182 -0.99 7.76 9.56
C LEU A 182 -1.71 8.27 10.82
N TYR A 183 -1.73 9.59 11.02
CA TYR A 183 -2.38 10.26 12.16
C TYR A 183 -3.91 10.14 12.19
N ILE A 184 -4.56 9.64 11.13
CA ILE A 184 -6.00 9.31 11.16
C ILE A 184 -6.28 7.80 11.27
N MET A 185 -5.25 6.97 11.13
CA MET A 185 -5.40 5.51 11.18
C MET A 185 -5.61 5.03 12.63
N PRO A 186 -6.31 3.89 12.82
CA PRO A 186 -6.65 3.38 14.14
C PRO A 186 -5.46 3.28 15.10
N ARG A 187 -4.29 2.86 14.62
CA ARG A 187 -3.06 2.69 15.42
C ARG A 187 -2.58 3.97 16.12
N TRP A 188 -2.54 5.10 15.41
CA TRP A 188 -1.93 6.33 15.92
C TRP A 188 -2.92 7.40 16.35
N ARG A 189 -4.17 7.37 15.87
CA ARG A 189 -5.11 8.50 16.04
C ARG A 189 -5.43 8.85 17.50
N LEU A 190 -5.31 7.88 18.41
CA LEU A 190 -5.61 8.06 19.84
C LEU A 190 -4.36 8.37 20.69
N LEU A 191 -3.17 8.43 20.08
CA LEU A 191 -1.95 8.74 20.80
C LEU A 191 -1.95 10.22 21.23
N ALA A 192 -1.52 10.48 22.46
CA ALA A 192 -1.34 11.85 22.95
C ALA A 192 -0.34 12.66 22.10
N SER A 193 0.57 11.99 21.40
CA SER A 193 1.58 12.56 20.50
C SER A 193 1.15 12.61 19.03
N VAL A 194 -0.12 12.35 18.69
CA VAL A 194 -0.60 12.30 17.30
C VAL A 194 -0.35 13.59 16.50
N ASP A 195 -0.35 14.75 17.16
CA ASP A 195 -0.07 16.03 16.51
C ASP A 195 1.40 16.18 16.07
N VAL A 196 2.33 15.49 16.76
CA VAL A 196 3.73 15.40 16.32
C VAL A 196 3.82 14.61 15.03
N LEU A 197 3.12 13.47 14.96
CA LEU A 197 3.05 12.64 13.75
C LEU A 197 2.43 13.42 12.58
N ARG A 198 1.31 14.11 12.81
CA ARG A 198 0.65 14.95 11.80
C ARG A 198 1.57 16.05 11.26
N THR A 199 2.27 16.74 12.16
CA THR A 199 3.19 17.82 11.78
C THR A 199 4.36 17.29 10.97
N PHE A 200 4.93 16.15 11.39
CA PHE A 200 6.03 15.49 10.69
C PHE A 200 5.61 15.04 9.29
N ILE A 201 4.51 14.28 9.17
CA ILE A 201 4.01 13.79 7.87
C ILE A 201 3.68 14.96 6.94
N GLY A 202 3.02 16.00 7.46
CA GLY A 202 2.73 17.20 6.66
C GLY A 202 3.98 17.92 6.17
N TYR A 203 5.08 17.92 6.95
CA TYR A 203 6.37 18.45 6.52
C TYR A 203 7.04 17.55 5.46
N THR A 204 7.14 16.25 5.72
CA THR A 204 7.72 15.26 4.79
C THR A 204 6.98 15.27 3.45
N ASN A 205 5.65 15.33 3.45
CA ASN A 205 4.86 15.36 2.22
C ASN A 205 4.98 16.70 1.46
N ARG A 206 5.37 17.80 2.12
CA ARG A 206 5.77 19.03 1.39
C ARG A 206 7.12 18.84 0.70
N LEU A 207 8.08 18.18 1.35
CA LEU A 207 9.36 17.83 0.73
C LEU A 207 9.16 16.90 -0.47
N PHE A 208 8.31 15.87 -0.37
CA PHE A 208 7.94 15.02 -1.52
C PHE A 208 7.46 15.82 -2.72
N ARG A 209 6.56 16.80 -2.50
CA ARG A 209 6.03 17.65 -3.58
C ARG A 209 7.10 18.57 -4.17
N GLN A 210 8.01 19.10 -3.35
CA GLN A 210 9.14 19.91 -3.82
C GLN A 210 10.10 19.08 -4.66
N SER A 211 10.52 17.91 -4.16
CA SER A 211 11.38 17.00 -4.91
C SER A 211 10.72 16.49 -6.19
N LEU A 212 9.39 16.29 -6.21
CA LEU A 212 8.68 15.94 -7.43
C LEU A 212 8.88 17.00 -8.53
N ILE A 213 8.68 18.27 -8.20
CA ILE A 213 8.85 19.39 -9.14
C ILE A 213 10.30 19.46 -9.64
N GLU A 214 11.27 19.38 -8.73
CA GLU A 214 12.70 19.40 -9.08
C GLU A 214 13.09 18.24 -10.02
N TYR A 215 12.56 17.04 -9.76
CA TYR A 215 12.83 15.88 -10.61
C TYR A 215 12.07 15.94 -11.93
N GLU A 216 10.82 16.37 -11.96
CA GLU A 216 10.05 16.52 -13.20
C GLU A 216 10.76 17.46 -14.18
N GLU A 217 11.37 18.56 -13.70
CA GLU A 217 12.19 19.46 -14.51
C GLU A 217 13.49 18.80 -15.03
N ALA A 218 14.04 17.84 -14.27
CA ALA A 218 15.27 17.14 -14.61
C ALA A 218 15.06 15.95 -15.57
N LEU A 219 13.88 15.33 -15.53
CA LEU A 219 13.50 14.18 -16.34
C LEU A 219 13.05 14.63 -17.74
N LYS A 220 13.66 14.05 -18.80
CA LYS A 220 13.38 14.45 -20.19
C LYS A 220 12.47 13.49 -20.95
N ASP A 221 12.62 12.19 -20.69
CA ASP A 221 11.99 11.12 -21.47
C ASP A 221 10.98 10.30 -20.65
N THR A 222 10.88 10.53 -19.33
CA THR A 222 10.08 9.76 -18.39
C THR A 222 9.11 10.69 -17.67
N LYS A 223 7.80 10.41 -17.74
CA LYS A 223 6.81 11.19 -16.97
C LYS A 223 6.91 10.86 -15.49
N LEU A 224 6.64 11.82 -14.63
CA LEU A 224 6.66 11.63 -13.18
C LEU A 224 5.35 12.13 -12.59
N TRP A 225 4.71 11.30 -11.76
CA TRP A 225 3.46 11.64 -11.11
C TRP A 225 3.53 11.41 -9.61
N LEU A 226 2.84 12.27 -8.86
CA LEU A 226 2.56 12.05 -7.45
C LEU A 226 1.14 11.50 -7.27
N LEU A 227 1.05 10.31 -6.72
CA LEU A 227 -0.18 9.76 -6.15
C LEU A 227 -0.24 10.16 -4.68
N ASP A 228 -1.00 11.20 -4.35
CA ASP A 228 -1.07 11.80 -3.02
C ASP A 228 -2.00 10.98 -2.11
N VAL A 229 -1.42 9.94 -1.49
CA VAL A 229 -2.12 9.03 -0.59
C VAL A 229 -2.56 9.73 0.70
N GLU A 230 -1.84 10.76 1.17
CA GLU A 230 -2.30 11.60 2.28
C GLU A 230 -3.64 12.28 1.94
N SER A 231 -3.69 13.03 0.85
CA SER A 231 -4.90 13.74 0.43
C SER A 231 -6.03 12.77 0.10
N PHE A 232 -5.72 11.64 -0.53
CA PHE A 232 -6.67 10.57 -0.79
C PHE A 232 -7.33 10.07 0.50
N LEU A 233 -6.54 9.71 1.52
CA LEU A 233 -7.07 9.20 2.78
C LEU A 233 -7.86 10.27 3.54
N LEU A 234 -7.40 11.52 3.58
CA LEU A 234 -8.13 12.61 4.25
C LEU A 234 -9.53 12.83 3.65
N VAL A 235 -9.67 12.67 2.34
CA VAL A 235 -10.96 12.79 1.65
C VAL A 235 -11.82 11.55 1.84
N THR A 236 -11.25 10.36 1.65
CA THR A 236 -12.01 9.11 1.59
C THR A 236 -12.33 8.50 2.96
N ALA A 237 -11.55 8.84 3.98
CA ALA A 237 -11.88 8.52 5.37
C ALA A 237 -12.87 9.51 6.02
N ASN A 238 -13.30 10.53 5.29
CA ASN A 238 -14.33 11.45 5.79
C ASN A 238 -15.68 10.73 5.89
N SER A 239 -16.33 10.82 7.06
CA SER A 239 -17.61 10.17 7.32
C SER A 239 -18.72 10.43 6.28
N THR A 240 -18.73 11.58 5.62
CA THR A 240 -19.71 11.89 4.57
C THR A 240 -19.45 11.04 3.32
N PHE A 241 -18.19 10.99 2.87
CA PHE A 241 -17.82 10.18 1.72
C PHE A 241 -17.91 8.69 2.05
N SER A 242 -17.36 8.24 3.17
CA SER A 242 -17.30 6.82 3.51
C SER A 242 -18.71 6.20 3.62
N LYS A 243 -19.70 6.95 4.15
CA LYS A 243 -21.11 6.52 4.14
C LYS A 243 -21.67 6.34 2.74
N SER A 244 -21.22 7.13 1.76
CA SER A 244 -21.67 7.01 0.37
C SER A 244 -21.19 5.73 -0.32
N ILE A 245 -20.13 5.11 0.19
CA ILE A 245 -19.65 3.78 -0.22
C ILE A 245 -20.03 2.69 0.79
N GLY A 246 -20.97 3.00 1.69
CA GLY A 246 -21.57 2.07 2.63
C GLY A 246 -20.74 1.74 3.88
N ALA A 247 -19.64 2.45 4.15
CA ALA A 247 -18.90 2.29 5.39
C ALA A 247 -19.59 3.04 6.54
N LYS A 248 -19.65 2.41 7.71
CA LYS A 248 -20.24 2.97 8.94
C LYS A 248 -19.19 3.49 9.91
N ASN A 249 -17.97 2.96 9.83
CA ASN A 249 -16.86 3.26 10.72
C ASN A 249 -15.65 3.75 9.94
N THR A 250 -15.22 4.97 10.26
CA THR A 250 -14.08 5.63 9.62
C THR A 250 -12.89 5.84 10.54
N THR A 251 -12.93 5.27 11.74
CA THR A 251 -11.92 5.56 12.77
C THR A 251 -11.31 4.31 13.37
N CYS A 252 -12.07 3.22 13.39
CA CYS A 252 -11.67 1.95 13.95
C CYS A 252 -11.48 0.93 12.82
N SER A 253 -10.81 -0.19 13.11
CA SER A 253 -10.49 -1.25 12.16
C SER A 253 -11.45 -2.43 12.25
N CYS A 254 -11.56 -3.21 11.18
CA CYS A 254 -12.31 -4.47 11.21
C CYS A 254 -11.55 -5.55 12.00
N ILE A 255 -10.25 -5.69 11.76
CA ILE A 255 -9.35 -6.61 12.44
C ILE A 255 -8.70 -5.88 13.62
N THR A 256 -8.77 -6.48 14.80
CA THR A 256 -8.08 -6.05 16.02
C THR A 256 -7.40 -7.25 16.70
N GLU A 257 -6.62 -6.99 17.75
CA GLU A 257 -6.06 -8.06 18.58
C GLU A 257 -7.13 -8.93 19.26
N GLN A 258 -8.36 -8.42 19.42
CA GLN A 258 -9.47 -9.09 20.09
C GLN A 258 -10.34 -9.90 19.13
N GLY A 259 -10.13 -9.78 17.81
CA GLY A 259 -10.86 -10.53 16.80
C GLY A 259 -11.15 -9.73 15.54
N SER A 260 -12.06 -10.27 14.73
CA SER A 260 -12.53 -9.66 13.50
C SER A 260 -13.95 -9.12 13.62
N CYS A 261 -14.28 -8.10 12.84
CA CYS A 261 -15.61 -7.57 12.72
C CYS A 261 -16.54 -8.54 11.96
N THR A 262 -17.86 -8.41 12.18
CA THR A 262 -18.86 -9.25 11.48
C THR A 262 -18.99 -8.92 10.00
N ASP A 263 -18.90 -7.63 9.66
CA ASP A 263 -19.02 -7.15 8.29
C ASP A 263 -17.87 -6.18 7.96
N PRO A 264 -16.86 -6.62 7.19
CA PRO A 264 -15.76 -5.77 6.75
C PRO A 264 -16.22 -4.54 5.96
N ALA A 265 -17.38 -4.58 5.30
CA ALA A 265 -17.91 -3.43 4.56
C ALA A 265 -18.35 -2.28 5.50
N ASP A 266 -18.46 -2.51 6.81
CA ASP A 266 -18.73 -1.43 7.76
C ASP A 266 -17.50 -0.56 8.03
N PHE A 267 -16.29 -0.98 7.67
CA PHE A 267 -15.04 -0.31 8.05
C PHE A 267 -14.23 0.13 6.84
N ILE A 268 -13.65 1.34 6.86
CA ILE A 268 -12.70 1.77 5.80
C ILE A 268 -11.27 1.29 6.04
N PHE A 269 -10.96 0.92 7.29
CA PHE A 269 -9.67 0.37 7.69
C PHE A 269 -9.86 -1.11 7.96
N TYR A 270 -9.10 -1.93 7.25
CA TYR A 270 -9.20 -3.37 7.42
C TYR A 270 -8.52 -3.82 8.70
N ASP A 271 -7.31 -3.34 8.97
CA ASP A 271 -6.62 -3.46 10.26
C ASP A 271 -6.24 -2.08 10.82
N ASP A 272 -5.35 -2.01 11.80
CA ASP A 272 -5.00 -0.76 12.48
C ASP A 272 -4.18 0.23 11.63
N MET A 273 -3.73 -0.18 10.43
CA MET A 273 -2.86 0.61 9.54
C MET A 273 -3.31 0.60 8.07
N HIS A 274 -3.96 -0.47 7.61
CA HIS A 274 -4.25 -0.68 6.20
C HIS A 274 -5.70 -0.35 5.84
N MET A 275 -5.87 0.29 4.70
CA MET A 275 -7.18 0.58 4.14
C MET A 275 -7.84 -0.67 3.55
N ASP A 276 -9.17 -0.68 3.52
CA ASP A 276 -9.94 -1.78 2.94
C ASP A 276 -9.83 -1.86 1.41
N VAL A 277 -10.41 -2.92 0.86
CA VAL A 277 -10.45 -3.18 -0.58
C VAL A 277 -11.18 -2.10 -1.38
N ARG A 278 -12.17 -1.40 -0.80
CA ARG A 278 -12.89 -0.33 -1.50
C ARG A 278 -11.99 0.87 -1.73
N LEU A 279 -11.22 1.25 -0.71
CA LEU A 279 -10.26 2.34 -0.83
C LEU A 279 -9.10 1.96 -1.76
N ASN A 280 -8.64 0.70 -1.74
CA ASN A 280 -7.69 0.20 -2.74
C ASN A 280 -8.25 0.29 -4.17
N HIS A 281 -9.52 -0.09 -4.38
CA HIS A 281 -10.15 0.02 -5.69
C HIS A 281 -10.23 1.47 -6.16
N LEU A 282 -10.70 2.39 -5.31
CA LEU A 282 -10.76 3.81 -5.64
C LEU A 282 -9.39 4.42 -5.94
N LEU A 283 -8.36 4.07 -5.16
CA LEU A 283 -7.01 4.55 -5.38
C LEU A 283 -6.43 4.02 -6.71
N GLY A 284 -6.67 2.75 -7.03
CA GLY A 284 -6.23 2.14 -8.29
C GLY A 284 -6.88 2.79 -9.51
N LEU A 285 -8.18 3.07 -9.44
CA LEU A 285 -8.90 3.80 -10.49
C LEU A 285 -8.40 5.25 -10.64
N ALA A 286 -8.13 5.93 -9.53
CA ALA A 286 -7.59 7.29 -9.56
C ALA A 286 -6.17 7.30 -10.15
N ALA A 287 -5.32 6.34 -9.78
CA ALA A 287 -3.99 6.18 -10.35
C ALA A 287 -4.03 5.89 -11.86
N ALA A 288 -4.97 5.04 -12.31
CA ALA A 288 -5.18 4.78 -13.73
C ALA A 288 -5.62 6.05 -14.50
N ASN A 289 -6.51 6.86 -13.91
CA ASN A 289 -6.91 8.14 -14.51
C ASN A 289 -5.72 9.11 -14.62
N LEU A 290 -4.90 9.21 -13.58
CA LEU A 290 -3.72 10.08 -13.53
C LEU A 290 -2.74 9.78 -14.66
N VAL A 291 -2.35 8.51 -14.83
CA VAL A 291 -1.34 8.12 -15.83
C VAL A 291 -1.88 8.18 -17.27
N ASN A 292 -3.21 8.12 -17.46
CA ASN A 292 -3.87 8.33 -18.75
C ASN A 292 -4.04 9.81 -19.12
N GLY A 293 -3.41 10.74 -18.39
CA GLY A 293 -3.45 12.18 -18.67
C GLY A 293 -4.66 12.90 -18.07
N GLY A 294 -5.43 12.21 -17.22
CA GLY A 294 -6.39 12.85 -16.33
C GLY A 294 -5.71 13.52 -15.14
N ASP A 295 -6.48 14.29 -14.39
CA ASP A 295 -6.05 14.90 -13.14
C ASP A 295 -6.87 14.33 -11.97
N ILE A 296 -6.21 14.13 -10.83
CA ILE A 296 -6.89 13.69 -9.61
C ILE A 296 -7.26 14.94 -8.82
N GLN A 297 -8.54 15.22 -8.78
CA GLN A 297 -9.10 16.25 -7.94
C GLN A 297 -9.32 15.64 -6.55
N TYR A 298 -8.38 15.84 -5.62
CA TYR A 298 -8.46 15.27 -4.26
C TYR A 298 -9.55 15.95 -3.42
N ASN A 299 -10.81 15.66 -3.74
CA ASN A 299 -12.00 16.16 -3.08
C ASN A 299 -13.15 15.15 -3.16
N ALA A 300 -14.16 15.34 -2.30
CA ALA A 300 -15.27 14.40 -2.18
C ALA A 300 -16.07 14.27 -3.49
N THR A 301 -16.21 15.34 -4.27
CA THR A 301 -16.97 15.32 -5.53
C THR A 301 -16.35 14.36 -6.55
N TYR A 302 -15.04 14.43 -6.74
CA TYR A 302 -14.31 13.56 -7.66
C TYR A 302 -14.43 12.09 -7.25
N PHE A 303 -14.10 11.77 -5.99
CA PHE A 303 -14.15 10.38 -5.53
C PHE A 303 -15.58 9.86 -5.44
N HIS A 304 -16.59 10.68 -5.17
CA HIS A 304 -17.99 10.26 -5.19
C HIS A 304 -18.44 9.91 -6.61
N LYS A 305 -18.03 10.70 -7.61
CA LYS A 305 -18.25 10.36 -9.02
C LYS A 305 -17.58 9.03 -9.36
N LEU A 306 -16.31 8.84 -8.98
CA LEU A 306 -15.58 7.61 -9.25
C LEU A 306 -16.24 6.39 -8.58
N ALA A 307 -16.63 6.53 -7.31
CA ALA A 307 -17.32 5.47 -6.57
C ALA A 307 -18.66 5.10 -7.19
N LYS A 308 -19.39 6.09 -7.72
CA LYS A 308 -20.67 5.88 -8.40
C LYS A 308 -20.49 5.20 -9.76
N ASP A 309 -19.56 5.69 -10.58
CA ASP A 309 -19.32 5.19 -11.93
C ASP A 309 -18.90 3.71 -11.94
N TYR A 310 -18.21 3.27 -10.88
CA TYR A 310 -17.74 1.89 -10.70
C TYR A 310 -18.54 1.11 -9.65
N GLU A 311 -19.69 1.65 -9.22
CA GLU A 311 -20.62 1.00 -8.29
C GLU A 311 -19.96 0.45 -7.01
N ILE A 312 -18.92 1.11 -6.50
CA ILE A 312 -18.08 0.63 -5.40
C ILE A 312 -18.91 0.31 -4.16
N GLY A 313 -19.88 1.16 -3.81
CA GLY A 313 -20.75 0.91 -2.66
C GLY A 313 -21.64 -0.33 -2.81
N VAL A 314 -22.02 -0.69 -4.04
CA VAL A 314 -22.90 -1.85 -4.31
C VAL A 314 -22.06 -3.12 -4.38
N LEU A 315 -20.97 -3.10 -5.16
CA LEU A 315 -20.13 -4.25 -5.45
C LEU A 315 -19.61 -4.96 -4.19
N TYR A 316 -19.27 -4.18 -3.17
CA TYR A 316 -18.71 -4.69 -1.91
C TYR A 316 -19.74 -4.91 -0.78
N HIS A 317 -20.98 -4.42 -0.93
CA HIS A 317 -22.07 -4.75 -0.01
C HIS A 317 -22.77 -6.07 -0.37
N THR A 318 -22.85 -6.40 -1.66
CA THR A 318 -23.44 -7.68 -2.12
C THR A 318 -22.49 -8.87 -1.97
N THR A 319 -21.18 -8.66 -1.95
CA THR A 319 -20.18 -9.73 -1.79
C THR A 319 -19.92 -10.09 -0.33
N ALA A 320 -20.03 -9.14 0.61
CA ALA A 320 -19.89 -9.37 2.05
C ALA A 320 -20.96 -10.32 2.62
N THR A 321 -22.13 -10.40 1.98
CA THR A 321 -23.19 -11.34 2.34
C THR A 321 -22.93 -12.77 1.86
N THR A 322 -21.99 -12.98 0.94
CA THR A 322 -21.67 -14.31 0.36
C THR A 322 -20.37 -14.94 0.88
N THR A 323 -19.52 -14.20 1.59
CA THR A 323 -18.24 -14.75 2.10
C THR A 323 -18.31 -15.30 3.52
N GLN A 324 -19.44 -15.19 4.22
CA GLN A 324 -19.69 -15.99 5.44
C GLN A 324 -20.15 -17.41 5.08
N SER A 325 -19.28 -18.21 4.45
CA SER A 325 -19.34 -19.70 4.40
C SER A 325 -18.58 -20.20 3.16
N ALA A 326 -17.27 -20.40 3.26
CA ALA A 326 -16.60 -21.44 2.48
C ALA A 326 -15.27 -21.79 3.14
N ASP A 327 -15.32 -22.75 4.05
CA ASP A 327 -14.23 -23.67 4.30
C ASP A 327 -14.02 -24.49 3.01
N ALA A 328 -13.00 -24.20 2.21
CA ALA A 328 -12.64 -25.02 1.04
C ALA A 328 -11.22 -24.72 0.54
N THR A 329 -10.35 -25.72 0.73
CA THR A 329 -9.14 -25.95 -0.05
C THR A 329 -9.37 -25.72 -1.55
N TYR A 330 -8.63 -24.79 -2.16
CA TYR A 330 -8.56 -24.65 -3.61
C TYR A 330 -7.12 -24.69 -4.09
N THR A 331 -6.77 -25.79 -4.76
CA THR A 331 -5.54 -25.96 -5.52
C THR A 331 -5.83 -25.67 -6.99
N GLY A 332 -5.07 -24.78 -7.62
CA GLY A 332 -4.93 -24.80 -9.09
C GLY A 332 -5.11 -23.47 -9.80
N THR A 333 -4.03 -23.12 -10.50
CA THR A 333 -3.87 -22.18 -11.62
C THR A 333 -5.04 -22.18 -12.61
N ASP A 334 -5.73 -21.03 -12.74
CA ASP A 334 -6.17 -20.40 -14.00
C ASP A 334 -7.20 -19.31 -13.69
N MET A 335 -6.81 -18.03 -13.86
CA MET A 335 -7.76 -16.92 -13.85
C MET A 335 -8.54 -16.92 -15.17
N GLN A 336 -9.82 -17.24 -15.10
CA GLN A 336 -10.79 -16.87 -16.13
C GLN A 336 -11.37 -15.49 -15.81
N PRO A 337 -11.62 -14.62 -16.80
CA PRO A 337 -12.14 -13.27 -16.58
C PRO A 337 -13.61 -13.33 -16.15
N ILE A 338 -13.93 -12.63 -15.05
CA ILE A 338 -15.30 -12.44 -14.57
C ILE A 338 -16.03 -11.59 -15.62
N SER A 339 -17.03 -12.20 -16.27
CA SER A 339 -17.93 -11.51 -17.19
C SER A 339 -19.01 -10.78 -16.40
N ALA A 340 -19.22 -9.50 -16.70
CA ALA A 340 -20.31 -8.71 -16.14
C ALA A 340 -21.67 -9.34 -16.48
N SER A 341 -22.39 -9.82 -15.46
CA SER A 341 -23.75 -10.31 -15.61
C SER A 341 -24.74 -9.15 -15.55
N THR A 342 -25.56 -9.08 -16.59
CA THR A 342 -26.69 -8.19 -16.78
C THR A 342 -27.69 -8.20 -15.62
N THR A 343 -28.14 -7.01 -15.26
CA THR A 343 -29.20 -6.69 -14.29
C THR A 343 -30.58 -7.18 -14.74
N THR A 344 -31.35 -7.74 -13.81
CA THR A 344 -32.81 -7.58 -13.78
C THR A 344 -33.24 -7.31 -12.34
N ALA A 345 -33.95 -6.21 -12.16
CA ALA A 345 -34.42 -5.70 -10.88
C ALA A 345 -35.67 -6.43 -10.38
N ALA A 346 -35.76 -6.64 -9.07
CA ALA A 346 -37.00 -6.54 -8.30
C ALA A 346 -36.67 -6.44 -6.80
N ASP A 347 -36.91 -5.26 -6.23
CA ASP A 347 -37.06 -5.01 -4.79
C ASP A 347 -38.47 -5.50 -4.36
N PRO A 348 -38.69 -5.97 -3.11
CA PRO A 348 -39.12 -5.03 -2.09
C PRO A 348 -38.60 -5.31 -0.65
N LEU A 349 -38.22 -4.22 0.03
CA LEU A 349 -38.32 -3.95 1.47
C LEU A 349 -37.87 -5.03 2.46
N LEU A 350 -36.87 -4.68 3.29
CA LEU A 350 -36.92 -4.98 4.72
C LEU A 350 -36.24 -3.88 5.54
N THR A 351 -37.09 -3.16 6.26
CA THR A 351 -36.80 -2.24 7.35
C THR A 351 -36.06 -2.93 8.49
N SER A 352 -34.90 -2.40 8.88
CA SER A 352 -34.31 -2.62 10.20
C SER A 352 -33.36 -1.47 10.53
N THR A 353 -33.90 -0.46 11.21
CA THR A 353 -33.13 0.57 11.89
C THR A 353 -32.40 -0.05 13.10
N GLN A 354 -31.08 -0.23 13.00
CA GLN A 354 -30.21 -0.25 14.17
C GLN A 354 -29.06 0.72 13.95
N THR A 355 -29.23 1.93 14.48
CA THR A 355 -28.14 2.83 14.83
C THR A 355 -27.42 2.27 16.05
N ALA A 356 -26.26 1.66 15.85
CA ALA A 356 -25.30 1.39 16.92
C ALA A 356 -24.04 2.22 16.67
N ALA A 357 -23.81 3.21 17.53
CA ALA A 357 -22.57 3.99 17.55
C ALA A 357 -21.49 3.17 18.26
N ALA A 358 -20.38 2.89 17.59
CA ALA A 358 -19.21 2.29 18.21
C ALA A 358 -18.43 3.37 18.99
N ASN A 359 -18.31 3.21 20.30
CA ASN A 359 -17.44 4.02 21.15
C ASN A 359 -16.04 3.38 21.19
N CYS A 360 -15.03 4.09 20.68
CA CYS A 360 -13.63 3.65 20.77
C CYS A 360 -12.94 4.38 21.95
N SER A 361 -12.30 3.66 22.88
CA SER A 361 -11.65 4.23 24.07
C SER A 361 -10.17 3.86 24.16
N LEU A 362 -9.36 4.67 24.86
CA LEU A 362 -7.90 4.51 25.05
C LEU A 362 -7.48 3.18 25.70
N THR A 363 -8.40 2.43 26.31
CA THR A 363 -8.16 1.11 26.90
C THR A 363 -9.05 0.01 26.33
N ALA A 364 -9.89 0.33 25.34
CA ALA A 364 -10.74 -0.62 24.65
C ALA A 364 -10.51 -0.47 23.14
N MET A 365 -9.60 -1.28 22.61
CA MET A 365 -9.77 -1.78 21.25
C MET A 365 -11.22 -2.27 21.11
N CYS A 366 -11.84 -1.88 20.00
CA CYS A 366 -13.28 -1.90 19.77
C CYS A 366 -13.94 -3.19 20.29
N THR A 367 -14.83 -3.08 21.27
CA THR A 367 -15.67 -4.23 21.65
C THR A 367 -16.74 -4.41 20.59
N ALA A 368 -16.52 -5.35 19.67
CA ALA A 368 -17.58 -5.93 18.88
C ALA A 368 -18.61 -6.55 19.85
N VAL A 369 -19.87 -6.12 19.74
CA VAL A 369 -20.96 -6.75 20.50
C VAL A 369 -21.22 -8.12 19.87
N SER A 370 -20.95 -9.15 20.67
CA SER A 370 -21.27 -10.58 20.49
C SER A 370 -20.73 -11.30 19.25
N ALA A 371 -19.65 -12.07 19.41
CA ALA A 371 -19.45 -13.35 18.75
C ALA A 371 -18.56 -14.26 19.61
N GLY A 372 -18.80 -15.58 19.54
CA GLY A 372 -18.16 -16.62 20.36
C GLY A 372 -16.65 -16.80 20.11
N PRO A 373 -16.02 -17.85 20.69
CA PRO A 373 -14.57 -17.96 20.76
C PRO A 373 -13.97 -18.15 19.35
N ALA A 374 -13.33 -17.11 18.83
CA ALA A 374 -12.50 -17.18 17.64
C ALA A 374 -11.02 -17.20 18.05
N THR A 375 -10.24 -18.06 17.38
CA THR A 375 -8.78 -18.13 17.50
C THR A 375 -8.15 -16.85 16.93
N PRO A 376 -7.22 -16.18 17.64
CA PRO A 376 -6.54 -15.00 17.12
C PRO A 376 -5.70 -15.34 15.87
N SER A 377 -5.75 -14.52 14.83
CA SER A 377 -4.80 -14.57 13.73
C SER A 377 -3.45 -14.02 14.20
N ALA A 378 -2.38 -14.81 14.06
CA ALA A 378 -1.04 -14.54 14.59
C ALA A 378 -0.39 -13.22 14.10
N TRP A 379 -0.93 -12.59 13.06
CA TRP A 379 -0.35 -11.42 12.41
C TRP A 379 -0.63 -10.08 13.09
N GLY A 380 -1.71 -9.97 13.87
CA GLY A 380 -1.92 -8.80 14.74
C GLY A 380 -0.79 -8.62 15.76
N THR A 381 -0.07 -9.70 16.09
CA THR A 381 1.02 -9.73 17.07
C THR A 381 2.39 -9.45 16.47
N LEU A 382 2.61 -9.68 15.16
CA LEU A 382 3.90 -9.45 14.50
C LEU A 382 4.22 -7.94 14.35
N HIS A 383 3.18 -7.09 14.33
CA HIS A 383 3.34 -5.64 14.42
C HIS A 383 3.65 -5.13 15.84
N GLN A 384 3.83 -6.01 16.84
CA GLN A 384 4.28 -5.68 18.20
C GLN A 384 5.79 -5.89 18.44
N ILE A 385 6.58 -6.37 17.47
CA ILE A 385 8.04 -6.52 17.69
C ILE A 385 8.77 -5.19 17.44
N SER A 386 8.47 -4.18 18.26
CA SER A 386 9.41 -3.13 18.64
C SER A 386 9.74 -3.30 20.12
N GLY A 387 10.69 -4.18 20.43
CA GLY A 387 11.04 -4.44 21.82
C GLY A 387 12.27 -5.30 22.02
N SER A 388 13.38 -4.66 22.37
CA SER A 388 14.59 -5.19 23.00
C SER A 388 15.58 -6.03 22.16
N PHE A 389 16.43 -5.33 21.41
CA PHE A 389 17.85 -5.71 21.31
C PHE A 389 18.70 -4.61 21.94
N MET A 390 19.09 -4.79 23.20
CA MET A 390 20.17 -4.00 23.81
C MET A 390 21.52 -4.58 23.35
N PRO A 391 22.42 -3.81 22.70
CA PRO A 391 23.80 -4.23 22.61
C PRO A 391 24.46 -4.04 23.97
N LYS A 392 25.01 -5.13 24.54
CA LYS A 392 25.90 -5.07 25.70
C LYS A 392 27.07 -4.12 25.36
N ARG A 393 27.18 -3.00 26.08
CA ARG A 393 28.38 -2.15 26.05
C ARG A 393 29.56 -2.92 26.66
N PRO A 394 30.76 -2.91 26.05
CA PRO A 394 31.96 -3.32 26.74
C PRO A 394 32.38 -2.22 27.71
N THR A 395 32.71 -2.62 28.92
CA THR A 395 33.31 -1.78 29.97
C THR A 395 34.71 -1.38 29.53
N ILE A 396 34.92 -0.12 29.16
CA ILE A 396 36.27 0.45 29.00
C ILE A 396 36.62 1.17 30.31
N MET A 397 37.60 0.60 31.00
CA MET A 397 38.20 1.12 32.22
C MET A 397 39.05 2.36 31.85
N LEU A 398 38.75 3.51 32.48
CA LEU A 398 39.62 4.68 32.44
C LEU A 398 40.97 4.31 33.06
N LEU A 399 42.06 4.42 32.28
CA LEU A 399 43.38 4.68 32.82
C LEU A 399 43.83 6.06 32.32
N SER A 400 43.88 6.98 33.27
CA SER A 400 44.48 8.31 33.18
C SER A 400 45.94 8.24 32.72
N LEU A 401 46.36 9.09 31.78
CA LEU A 401 47.66 9.75 31.86
C LEU A 401 47.65 11.09 31.11
N LEU A 402 48.21 12.08 31.79
CA LEU A 402 48.37 13.49 31.43
C LEU A 402 49.50 13.71 30.40
N LEU A 403 49.44 14.89 29.78
CA LEU A 403 50.51 15.75 29.22
C LEU A 403 50.77 15.76 27.69
N VAL A 404 50.26 16.85 27.12
CA VAL A 404 50.60 17.65 25.93
C VAL A 404 52.05 18.22 26.04
N PRO A 405 52.69 18.85 25.02
CA PRO A 405 52.88 18.55 23.57
C PRO A 405 54.38 18.61 23.14
N ALA A 406 54.69 18.34 21.86
CA ALA A 406 55.56 19.22 21.04
C ALA A 406 55.63 18.78 19.56
N LEU A 407 55.75 19.79 18.69
CA LEU A 407 56.16 19.85 17.28
C LEU A 407 56.99 18.64 16.78
N ILE A 408 56.85 18.13 15.55
CA ILE A 408 56.95 18.74 14.21
C ILE A 408 56.08 17.93 13.23
#